data_AF-A0A3B4EEC1-F1
#
_entry.id   AF-A0A3B4EEC1-F1
#
_cell.length_a   1.000
_cell.length_b   1.000
_cell.length_c   1.000
_cell.angle_alpha   90.00
_cell.angle_beta   90.00
_cell.angle_gamma   90.00
#
_symmetry.space_group_name_H-M   'P 1'
#
loop_
_entity.id
_entity.type
_entity.pdbx_description
1 polymer ?
#
loop_
_entity_poly.entity_id
_entity_poly.type
_entity_poly.pdbx_seq_one_letter_code
_entity_poly.pdbx_strand_id
1 'polypeptide(L)'
;MADRTAVKLNSSQPHFLQFNDLACEAVGGKVVFATDEWFAPAENLLKRGPPEFLASAFTEFGKWMDGWETRRKRIPDELSLPSLSLEGDRTGMAASESQFEAVSQLHSENWEELVSVTELKPGYADSCHNYFSVTFPHRVTHIRLNMYPDGGIARLRVYGVGQRDWSTASSQEKMDLVAMVNGGVCVGYSDAHFGHPRNMIGLGRADNMADGWETARRLDRPKVLKIDEKGILQVPGFEWAVFRLGHLGVISNVEIDTNHFKGNFPDSCKIEASCLTSKEEKTFISCKWNNSKGPRWRNLLPPQKLKPHYRHFYSRDSVLQCGPVTHVRLLIAPDGGVSRLRLWGHPVVNNSANLGQVSKL
;
A
#
# COMPACT_ATOMS: atom_id res chain seq x y z
N MET A 1 1.31 7.99 22.71
CA MET A 1 1.51 6.83 21.84
C MET A 1 0.22 6.70 21.04
N ALA A 2 0.27 6.81 19.71
CA ALA A 2 -0.94 6.60 18.89
C ALA A 2 -1.49 5.20 19.19
N ASP A 3 -2.80 5.11 19.38
CA ASP A 3 -3.50 3.86 19.66
C ASP A 3 -3.31 2.92 18.46
N ARG A 4 -2.47 1.89 18.61
CA ARG A 4 -2.18 0.93 17.54
C ARG A 4 -3.09 -0.25 17.74
N THR A 5 -4.10 -0.37 16.89
CA THR A 5 -4.94 -1.55 16.85
C THR A 5 -4.28 -2.63 15.99
N ALA A 6 -4.11 -3.82 16.56
CA ALA A 6 -3.60 -4.95 15.81
C ALA A 6 -4.60 -5.33 14.71
N VAL A 7 -4.12 -5.56 13.49
CA VAL A 7 -4.99 -5.97 12.38
C VAL A 7 -5.43 -7.41 12.61
N LYS A 8 -6.64 -7.62 13.14
CA LYS A 8 -7.26 -8.95 13.15
C LYS A 8 -7.74 -9.28 11.74
N LEU A 9 -6.97 -10.09 11.02
CA LEU A 9 -7.36 -10.68 9.75
C LEU A 9 -8.59 -11.59 9.97
N ASN A 10 -9.77 -11.12 9.58
CA ASN A 10 -10.97 -11.93 9.57
C ASN A 10 -11.03 -12.71 8.24
N SER A 11 -11.27 -14.01 8.30
CA SER A 11 -11.28 -14.89 7.11
C SER A 11 -12.39 -14.56 6.10
N SER A 12 -13.32 -13.66 6.45
CA SER A 12 -14.40 -13.15 5.61
C SER A 12 -14.04 -11.92 4.78
N GLN A 13 -12.84 -11.34 4.96
CA GLN A 13 -12.44 -10.13 4.23
C GLN A 13 -12.12 -10.42 2.76
N PRO A 14 -12.47 -9.50 1.83
CA PRO A 14 -12.14 -9.66 0.42
C PRO A 14 -10.63 -9.71 0.16
N HIS A 15 -10.21 -10.59 -0.73
CA HIS A 15 -8.81 -10.77 -1.10
C HIS A 15 -8.15 -9.50 -1.67
N PHE A 16 -8.91 -8.64 -2.37
CA PHE A 16 -8.37 -7.40 -2.94
C PHE A 16 -7.85 -6.42 -1.87
N LEU A 17 -8.28 -6.57 -0.61
CA LEU A 17 -7.80 -5.73 0.48
C LEU A 17 -6.30 -5.83 0.69
N GLN A 18 -5.61 -6.83 0.13
CA GLN A 18 -4.15 -6.97 0.20
C GLN A 18 -3.38 -6.05 -0.77
N PHE A 19 -4.05 -5.53 -1.80
CA PHE A 19 -3.44 -4.71 -2.85
C PHE A 19 -3.16 -3.28 -2.38
N ASN A 20 -2.44 -2.50 -3.18
CA ASN A 20 -2.09 -1.13 -2.82
C ASN A 20 -3.34 -0.24 -2.79
N ASP A 21 -3.48 0.59 -1.75
CA ASP A 21 -4.50 1.66 -1.74
C ASP A 21 -3.98 2.82 -2.59
N LEU A 22 -4.45 2.90 -3.83
CA LEU A 22 -4.00 3.86 -4.83
C LEU A 22 -4.59 5.26 -4.64
N ALA A 23 -5.67 5.38 -3.85
CA ALA A 23 -6.28 6.67 -3.53
C ALA A 23 -5.65 7.36 -2.31
N CYS A 24 -4.84 6.64 -1.52
CA CYS A 24 -4.25 7.16 -0.30
C CYS A 24 -3.33 8.38 -0.57
N GLU A 25 -3.47 9.43 0.25
CA GLU A 25 -2.66 10.64 0.14
C GLU A 25 -1.16 10.36 0.27
N ALA A 26 -0.79 9.39 1.11
CA ALA A 26 0.61 9.03 1.38
C ALA A 26 1.30 8.37 0.16
N VAL A 27 0.54 8.02 -0.87
CA VAL A 27 1.05 7.50 -2.15
C VAL A 27 0.78 8.44 -3.31
N GLY A 28 0.38 9.68 -3.01
CA GLY A 28 0.17 10.76 -3.99
C GLY A 28 -1.28 10.96 -4.42
N GLY A 29 -2.25 10.25 -3.80
CA GLY A 29 -3.67 10.49 -4.04
C GLY A 29 -4.07 11.92 -3.66
N LYS A 30 -4.92 12.55 -4.48
CA LYS A 30 -5.35 13.95 -4.29
C LYS A 30 -6.81 14.11 -4.67
N VAL A 31 -7.52 14.94 -3.90
CA VAL A 31 -8.84 15.45 -4.31
C VAL A 31 -8.61 16.53 -5.36
N VAL A 32 -9.13 16.31 -6.56
CA VAL A 32 -9.07 17.30 -7.66
C VAL A 32 -10.25 18.28 -7.55
N PHE A 33 -11.41 17.80 -7.11
CA PHE A 33 -12.63 18.58 -7.00
C PHE A 33 -13.60 17.93 -5.99
N ALA A 34 -14.31 18.76 -5.24
CA ALA A 34 -15.43 18.37 -4.38
C ALA A 34 -16.54 19.42 -4.51
N THR A 35 -17.80 18.98 -4.58
CA THR A 35 -18.95 19.85 -4.81
C THR A 35 -19.31 20.70 -3.59
N ASP A 36 -19.23 20.11 -2.41
CA ASP A 36 -19.61 20.69 -1.13
C ASP A 36 -18.74 20.06 -0.04
N GLU A 37 -18.18 20.86 0.85
CA GLU A 37 -17.28 20.43 1.94
C GLU A 37 -17.67 21.12 3.24
N TRP A 38 -18.97 21.39 3.41
CA TRP A 38 -19.43 22.30 4.45
C TRP A 38 -19.17 21.82 5.87
N PHE A 39 -19.39 20.54 6.16
CA PHE A 39 -19.22 20.01 7.51
C PHE A 39 -17.85 19.34 7.71
N ALA A 40 -17.29 18.75 6.66
CA ALA A 40 -15.93 18.22 6.68
C ALA A 40 -15.34 18.08 5.27
N PRO A 41 -14.02 18.28 5.08
CA PRO A 41 -13.38 18.35 3.77
C PRO A 41 -13.15 16.96 3.16
N ALA A 42 -13.20 16.90 1.83
CA ALA A 42 -13.08 15.68 1.04
C ALA A 42 -11.67 15.05 1.13
N GLU A 43 -10.64 15.83 1.43
CA GLU A 43 -9.28 15.32 1.62
C GLU A 43 -9.18 14.24 2.71
N ASN A 44 -10.05 14.31 3.72
CA ASN A 44 -10.15 13.31 4.78
C ASN A 44 -10.44 11.90 4.25
N LEU A 45 -11.08 11.78 3.08
CA LEU A 45 -11.33 10.48 2.45
C LEU A 45 -10.05 9.71 2.17
N LEU A 46 -8.97 10.42 1.86
CA LEU A 46 -7.72 9.87 1.35
C LEU A 46 -6.68 9.61 2.45
N LYS A 47 -6.97 10.04 3.69
CA LYS A 47 -6.09 9.82 4.85
C LYS A 47 -5.79 8.35 5.06
N ARG A 48 -4.56 8.01 5.44
CA ARG A 48 -4.15 6.61 5.68
C ARG A 48 -4.81 5.98 6.91
N GLY A 49 -4.91 6.72 7.99
CA GLY A 49 -5.39 6.22 9.28
C GLY A 49 -6.88 5.85 9.26
N PRO A 50 -7.34 5.04 10.22
CA PRO A 50 -8.78 4.91 10.47
C PRO A 50 -9.36 6.30 10.84
N PRO A 51 -10.66 6.53 10.60
CA PRO A 51 -11.32 7.75 11.02
C PRO A 51 -11.44 7.83 12.55
N GLU A 52 -11.24 9.02 13.09
CA GLU A 52 -11.33 9.30 14.52
C GLU A 52 -12.67 9.97 14.88
N PHE A 53 -13.20 9.62 16.05
CA PHE A 53 -14.38 10.28 16.63
C PHE A 53 -14.00 11.01 17.91
N LEU A 54 -14.08 12.34 17.88
CA LEU A 54 -13.76 13.19 19.02
C LEU A 54 -15.05 13.78 19.59
N ALA A 55 -15.59 13.19 20.66
CA ALA A 55 -16.91 13.53 21.21
C ALA A 55 -17.08 15.01 21.58
N SER A 56 -16.01 15.69 22.01
CA SER A 56 -16.00 17.11 22.37
C SER A 56 -15.67 18.07 21.22
N ALA A 57 -15.22 17.58 20.07
CA ALA A 57 -14.78 18.43 18.96
C ALA A 57 -15.94 18.96 18.12
N PHE A 58 -15.94 20.26 17.86
CA PHE A 58 -16.88 20.98 17.01
C PHE A 58 -16.11 22.01 16.18
N THR A 59 -16.56 22.24 14.96
CA THR A 59 -16.15 23.36 14.11
C THR A 59 -17.20 24.46 14.23
N GLU A 60 -16.95 25.63 13.64
CA GLU A 60 -17.97 26.69 13.54
C GLU A 60 -19.19 26.26 12.69
N PHE A 61 -19.04 25.22 11.88
CA PHE A 61 -20.07 24.69 10.99
C PHE A 61 -20.84 23.51 11.60
N GLY A 62 -20.40 22.96 12.73
CA GLY A 62 -21.12 21.86 13.40
C GLY A 62 -20.21 20.87 14.11
N LYS A 63 -20.65 19.61 14.19
CA LYS A 63 -19.84 18.53 14.77
C LYS A 63 -18.61 18.31 13.90
N TRP A 64 -17.42 18.24 14.50
CA TRP A 64 -16.22 17.87 13.74
C TRP A 64 -16.30 16.40 13.34
N MET A 65 -16.02 16.12 12.06
CA MET A 65 -16.05 14.79 11.48
C MET A 65 -14.73 14.48 10.76
N ASP A 66 -14.14 13.33 11.05
CA ASP A 66 -12.97 12.82 10.32
C ASP A 66 -13.42 12.08 9.05
N GLY A 67 -13.91 12.85 8.08
CA GLY A 67 -14.44 12.37 6.81
C GLY A 67 -14.77 13.50 5.86
N TRP A 68 -15.43 13.18 4.76
CA TRP A 68 -16.10 14.15 3.90
C TRP A 68 -17.56 14.23 4.31
N GLU A 69 -18.09 15.42 4.57
CA GLU A 69 -19.51 15.60 4.87
C GLU A 69 -20.09 16.87 4.23
N THR A 70 -21.17 16.68 3.48
CA THR A 70 -21.85 17.73 2.69
C THR A 70 -23.07 18.28 3.41
N ARG A 71 -23.52 19.48 3.03
CA ARG A 71 -24.86 19.98 3.41
C ARG A 71 -25.96 19.04 2.94
N ARG A 72 -27.05 19.00 3.72
CA ARG A 72 -28.28 18.33 3.31
C ARG A 72 -28.91 19.11 2.15
N LYS A 73 -29.12 18.45 1.02
CA LYS A 73 -29.85 18.99 -0.12
C LYS A 73 -31.35 18.89 0.16
N ARG A 74 -31.85 19.80 0.99
CA ARG A 74 -33.26 20.18 0.96
C ARG A 74 -33.41 21.13 -0.24
N ILE A 75 -34.39 20.89 -1.11
CA ILE A 75 -34.74 21.73 -2.28
C ILE A 75 -34.77 23.22 -1.85
N PRO A 76 -34.28 24.16 -2.70
CA PRO A 76 -33.27 25.15 -2.31
C PRO A 76 -33.85 26.44 -1.72
N ASP A 77 -33.11 27.06 -0.81
CA ASP A 77 -33.07 28.52 -0.69
C ASP A 77 -31.62 28.97 -0.70
N GLU A 78 -31.38 30.02 -1.49
CA GLU A 78 -30.14 30.75 -1.66
C GLU A 78 -29.50 31.04 -0.30
N LEU A 79 -28.36 30.42 -0.02
CA LEU A 79 -27.50 30.86 1.07
C LEU A 79 -26.09 31.10 0.53
N SER A 80 -25.69 32.36 0.69
CA SER A 80 -24.45 33.00 0.26
C SER A 80 -23.22 32.09 0.36
N LEU A 81 -22.51 31.96 -0.76
CA LEU A 81 -21.21 31.30 -0.82
C LEU A 81 -20.15 32.17 -0.12
N PRO A 82 -19.39 31.66 0.85
CA PRO A 82 -18.21 32.36 1.35
C PRO A 82 -17.09 32.41 0.30
N SER A 83 -16.21 33.41 0.38
CA SER A 83 -15.10 33.65 -0.54
C SER A 83 -13.91 32.69 -0.32
N LEU A 84 -13.29 32.27 -1.43
CA LEU A 84 -12.31 31.17 -1.54
C LEU A 84 -10.85 31.53 -1.18
N SER A 85 -10.16 30.53 -0.61
CA SER A 85 -8.74 30.22 -0.87
C SER A 85 -8.61 28.77 -1.34
N LEU A 86 -7.68 28.50 -2.27
CA LEU A 86 -7.44 27.16 -2.85
C LEU A 86 -6.47 26.30 -2.02
N GLU A 87 -5.98 26.81 -0.89
CA GLU A 87 -5.07 26.14 0.03
C GLU A 87 -5.68 26.13 1.44
N GLY A 88 -5.57 25.01 2.14
CA GLY A 88 -6.01 24.84 3.53
C GLY A 88 -7.30 24.03 3.71
N ASP A 89 -7.75 23.95 4.96
CA ASP A 89 -9.00 23.28 5.35
C ASP A 89 -10.21 23.96 4.67
N ARG A 90 -10.96 23.19 3.88
CA ARG A 90 -12.11 23.65 3.09
C ARG A 90 -13.45 23.48 3.83
N THR A 91 -13.43 23.17 5.12
CA THR A 91 -14.65 23.12 5.95
C THR A 91 -15.44 24.42 5.79
N GLY A 92 -16.75 24.31 5.54
CA GLY A 92 -17.64 25.46 5.35
C GLY A 92 -17.72 25.98 3.91
N MET A 93 -17.06 25.34 2.95
CA MET A 93 -17.03 25.78 1.55
C MET A 93 -17.88 24.90 0.64
N ALA A 94 -18.34 25.49 -0.47
CA ALA A 94 -18.89 24.77 -1.61
C ALA A 94 -18.22 25.25 -2.88
N ALA A 95 -18.23 24.39 -3.91
CA ALA A 95 -17.63 24.75 -5.19
C ALA A 95 -18.30 25.98 -5.80
N SER A 96 -17.48 26.93 -6.26
CA SER A 96 -17.93 28.08 -7.04
C SER A 96 -18.30 27.67 -8.47
N GLU A 97 -19.07 28.52 -9.17
CA GLU A 97 -19.39 28.32 -10.59
C GLU A 97 -18.15 28.11 -11.46
N SER A 98 -17.10 28.93 -11.25
CA SER A 98 -15.83 28.77 -11.98
C SER A 98 -15.16 27.41 -11.77
N GLN A 99 -15.30 26.81 -10.58
CA GLN A 99 -14.78 25.46 -10.29
C GLN A 99 -15.64 24.38 -10.95
N PHE A 100 -16.96 24.58 -11.01
CA PHE A 100 -17.87 23.71 -11.77
C PHE A 100 -17.57 23.75 -13.28
N GLU A 101 -17.31 24.94 -13.84
CA GLU A 101 -16.89 25.10 -15.24
C GLU A 101 -15.52 24.47 -15.53
N ALA A 102 -14.59 24.58 -14.59
CA ALA A 102 -13.27 23.95 -14.72
C ALA A 102 -13.38 22.42 -14.69
N VAL A 103 -14.14 21.85 -13.75
CA VAL A 103 -14.27 20.39 -13.63
C VAL A 103 -15.10 19.78 -14.76
N SER A 104 -16.04 20.53 -15.38
CA SER A 104 -16.83 20.03 -16.51
C SER A 104 -15.97 19.70 -17.73
N GLN A 105 -14.77 20.31 -17.87
CA GLN A 105 -13.81 19.97 -18.93
C GLN A 105 -13.27 18.53 -18.83
N LEU A 106 -13.44 17.86 -17.68
CA LEU A 106 -13.07 16.45 -17.51
C LEU A 106 -14.10 15.49 -18.14
N HIS A 107 -15.28 15.99 -18.53
CA HIS A 107 -16.37 15.19 -19.09
C HIS A 107 -16.74 13.96 -18.26
N SER A 108 -16.71 14.14 -16.92
CA SER A 108 -16.87 13.04 -15.95
C SER A 108 -18.25 12.38 -15.97
N GLU A 109 -19.26 13.06 -16.51
CA GLU A 109 -20.59 12.53 -16.81
C GLU A 109 -20.57 11.33 -17.75
N ASN A 110 -19.55 11.21 -18.60
CA ASN A 110 -19.40 10.11 -19.56
C ASN A 110 -18.47 8.99 -19.05
N TRP A 111 -17.96 9.09 -17.81
CA TRP A 111 -17.07 8.07 -17.26
C TRP A 111 -17.85 6.79 -16.95
N GLU A 112 -17.24 5.64 -17.26
CA GLU A 112 -17.80 4.32 -16.98
C GLU A 112 -17.91 4.06 -15.46
N GLU A 113 -18.99 3.40 -15.06
CA GLU A 113 -19.21 3.07 -13.66
C GLU A 113 -18.34 1.89 -13.21
N LEU A 114 -17.50 2.11 -12.19
CA LEU A 114 -16.79 1.02 -11.51
C LEU A 114 -17.71 0.25 -10.55
N VAL A 115 -18.62 0.97 -9.90
CA VAL A 115 -19.60 0.44 -8.95
C VAL A 115 -20.92 1.14 -9.24
N SER A 116 -21.97 0.38 -9.53
CA SER A 116 -23.32 0.91 -9.70
C SER A 116 -23.83 1.55 -8.40
N VAL A 117 -24.81 2.44 -8.49
CA VAL A 117 -25.47 3.02 -7.31
C VAL A 117 -25.90 1.91 -6.34
N THR A 118 -25.36 1.94 -5.13
CA THR A 118 -25.54 0.89 -4.13
C THR A 118 -25.77 1.51 -2.76
N GLU A 119 -26.74 0.96 -2.03
CA GLU A 119 -27.01 1.37 -0.65
C GLU A 119 -25.83 1.04 0.27
N LEU A 120 -25.40 2.01 1.08
CA LEU A 120 -24.32 1.83 2.04
C LEU A 120 -24.88 1.54 3.43
N LYS A 121 -24.15 0.70 4.17
CA LYS A 121 -24.43 0.42 5.57
C LYS A 121 -24.02 1.59 6.48
N PRO A 122 -24.69 1.76 7.65
CA PRO A 122 -24.40 2.82 8.59
C PRO A 122 -23.02 2.68 9.25
N GLY A 123 -22.51 3.77 9.82
CA GLY A 123 -21.18 3.89 10.41
C GLY A 123 -20.96 3.19 11.76
N TYR A 124 -21.74 2.19 12.14
CA TYR A 124 -21.49 1.43 13.38
C TYR A 124 -20.29 0.50 13.21
N ALA A 125 -19.58 0.18 14.29
CA ALA A 125 -18.32 -0.54 14.25
C ALA A 125 -18.38 -1.92 13.56
N ASP A 126 -19.56 -2.55 13.52
CA ASP A 126 -19.82 -3.85 12.90
C ASP A 126 -20.25 -3.79 11.43
N SER A 127 -20.62 -2.61 10.93
CA SER A 127 -21.29 -2.42 9.64
C SER A 127 -20.71 -1.29 8.78
N CYS A 128 -19.81 -0.48 9.33
CA CYS A 128 -19.25 0.71 8.67
C CYS A 128 -18.42 0.42 7.41
N HIS A 129 -17.87 -0.79 7.27
CA HIS A 129 -17.09 -1.17 6.10
C HIS A 129 -17.98 -1.70 4.98
N ASN A 130 -17.99 -0.97 3.87
CA ASN A 130 -18.67 -1.36 2.64
C ASN A 130 -17.62 -1.77 1.59
N TYR A 131 -17.65 -3.03 1.16
CA TYR A 131 -16.65 -3.62 0.25
C TYR A 131 -17.26 -3.94 -1.11
N PHE A 132 -16.64 -3.45 -2.18
CA PHE A 132 -17.10 -3.66 -3.55
C PHE A 132 -15.98 -4.27 -4.39
N SER A 133 -16.23 -5.45 -4.96
CA SER A 133 -15.34 -6.07 -5.93
C SER A 133 -15.61 -5.48 -7.30
N VAL A 134 -14.58 -4.96 -7.95
CA VAL A 134 -14.67 -4.33 -9.27
C VAL A 134 -13.88 -5.16 -10.28
N THR A 135 -14.49 -5.43 -11.43
CA THR A 135 -13.79 -5.94 -12.61
C THR A 135 -13.85 -4.86 -13.68
N PHE A 136 -12.70 -4.26 -13.97
CA PHE A 136 -12.61 -3.20 -14.97
C PHE A 136 -11.43 -3.49 -15.90
N PRO A 137 -11.63 -3.56 -17.23
CA PRO A 137 -10.61 -4.05 -18.17
C PRO A 137 -9.52 -3.01 -18.49
N HIS A 138 -9.74 -1.74 -18.12
CA HIS A 138 -8.86 -0.64 -18.52
C HIS A 138 -8.15 -0.02 -17.32
N ARG A 139 -7.00 0.62 -17.58
CA ARG A 139 -6.30 1.44 -16.60
C ARG A 139 -7.07 2.73 -16.38
N VAL A 140 -7.29 3.10 -15.12
CA VAL A 140 -7.86 4.39 -14.72
C VAL A 140 -6.81 5.28 -14.07
N THR A 141 -6.97 6.60 -14.21
CA THR A 141 -6.12 7.62 -13.57
C THR A 141 -6.88 8.50 -12.59
N HIS A 142 -8.20 8.59 -12.76
CA HIS A 142 -9.10 9.37 -11.93
C HIS A 142 -10.32 8.51 -11.56
N ILE A 143 -10.93 8.85 -10.43
CA ILE A 143 -12.17 8.27 -9.95
C ILE A 143 -13.10 9.42 -9.54
N ARG A 144 -14.40 9.20 -9.68
CA ARG A 144 -15.43 10.11 -9.17
C ARG A 144 -16.26 9.36 -8.14
N LEU A 145 -16.35 9.89 -6.93
CA LEU A 145 -17.23 9.40 -5.89
C LEU A 145 -18.53 10.22 -5.91
N ASN A 146 -19.65 9.54 -6.14
CA ASN A 146 -20.98 10.17 -6.08
C ASN A 146 -21.70 9.72 -4.79
N MET A 147 -22.22 10.68 -4.04
CA MET A 147 -23.02 10.45 -2.84
C MET A 147 -24.44 10.98 -3.08
N TYR A 148 -25.45 10.13 -2.84
CA TYR A 148 -26.84 10.42 -3.20
C TYR A 148 -27.74 10.43 -1.95
N PRO A 149 -28.52 11.50 -1.71
CA PRO A 149 -28.40 12.84 -2.29
C PRO A 149 -27.24 13.66 -1.70
N ASP A 150 -26.86 13.34 -0.46
CA ASP A 150 -25.89 14.00 0.41
C ASP A 150 -25.59 13.10 1.62
N GLY A 151 -24.65 13.49 2.48
CA GLY A 151 -24.31 12.76 3.69
C GLY A 151 -22.84 12.88 4.06
N GLY A 152 -22.30 11.84 4.72
CA GLY A 152 -20.90 11.78 5.11
C GLY A 152 -20.26 10.42 4.87
N ILE A 153 -19.02 10.43 4.37
CA ILE A 153 -18.18 9.24 4.15
C ILE A 153 -16.82 9.47 4.81
N ALA A 154 -16.41 8.56 5.68
CA ALA A 154 -15.20 8.74 6.48
C ALA A 154 -13.90 8.50 5.68
N ARG A 155 -13.85 7.46 4.85
CA ARG A 155 -12.69 7.07 4.05
C ARG A 155 -13.11 6.48 2.71
N LEU A 156 -12.34 6.77 1.66
CA LEU A 156 -12.41 6.09 0.37
C LEU A 156 -11.11 5.32 0.15
N ARG A 157 -11.20 4.00 -0.03
CA ARG A 157 -10.05 3.13 -0.32
C ARG A 157 -10.20 2.56 -1.72
N VAL A 158 -9.17 2.67 -2.54
CA VAL A 158 -9.18 2.13 -3.91
C VAL A 158 -8.02 1.17 -4.07
N TYR A 159 -8.32 -0.11 -3.95
CA TYR A 159 -7.33 -1.17 -3.98
C TYR A 159 -7.03 -1.63 -5.40
N GLY A 160 -5.76 -1.59 -5.80
CA GLY A 160 -5.34 -2.01 -7.13
C GLY A 160 -3.83 -2.16 -7.27
N VAL A 161 -3.39 -2.35 -8.52
CA VAL A 161 -1.98 -2.47 -8.89
C VAL A 161 -1.63 -1.30 -9.80
N GLY A 162 -0.58 -0.56 -9.45
CA GLY A 162 -0.06 0.52 -10.30
C GLY A 162 0.37 -0.02 -11.66
N GLN A 163 0.05 0.70 -12.73
CA GLN A 163 0.43 0.34 -14.10
C GLN A 163 1.41 1.40 -14.63
N ARG A 164 2.69 1.05 -14.65
CA ARG A 164 3.74 1.86 -15.29
C ARG A 164 3.79 1.50 -16.77
N ASP A 165 3.94 2.52 -17.62
CA ASP A 165 4.31 2.30 -19.01
C ASP A 165 5.81 1.99 -19.13
N TRP A 166 6.11 0.70 -19.22
CA TRP A 166 7.49 0.21 -19.34
C TRP A 166 8.11 0.43 -20.73
N SER A 167 7.33 0.81 -21.75
CA SER A 167 7.89 1.16 -23.06
C SER A 167 8.76 2.43 -23.01
N THR A 168 8.49 3.29 -22.02
CA THR A 168 9.26 4.52 -21.76
C THR A 168 10.50 4.29 -20.89
N ALA A 169 10.64 3.09 -20.29
CA ALA A 169 11.76 2.78 -19.42
C ALA A 169 13.01 2.44 -20.23
N SER A 170 14.08 3.21 -20.04
CA SER A 170 15.38 2.87 -20.63
C SER A 170 15.96 1.63 -19.97
N SER A 171 16.56 0.73 -20.76
CA SER A 171 17.28 -0.44 -20.24
C SER A 171 18.53 -0.06 -19.43
N GLN A 172 19.02 1.17 -19.56
CA GLN A 172 20.12 1.73 -18.76
C GLN A 172 19.63 2.45 -17.50
N GLU A 173 18.34 2.74 -17.40
CA GLU A 173 17.80 3.42 -16.23
C GLU A 173 17.58 2.41 -15.10
N LYS A 174 18.21 2.69 -13.98
CA LYS A 174 18.04 1.91 -12.76
C LYS A 174 16.76 2.34 -12.06
N MET A 175 15.84 1.41 -11.85
CA MET A 175 14.54 1.65 -11.25
C MET A 175 14.30 0.78 -10.02
N ASP A 176 13.50 1.28 -9.07
CA ASP A 176 13.00 0.45 -7.97
C ASP A 176 11.89 -0.49 -8.48
N LEU A 177 12.26 -1.74 -8.76
CA LEU A 177 11.37 -2.72 -9.39
C LEU A 177 10.26 -3.22 -8.45
N VAL A 178 10.40 -3.01 -7.13
CA VAL A 178 9.38 -3.42 -6.15
C VAL A 178 8.46 -2.27 -5.75
N ALA A 179 8.79 -1.02 -6.11
CA ALA A 179 7.97 0.13 -5.78
C ALA A 179 6.53 -0.03 -6.29
N MET A 180 5.56 0.35 -5.46
CA MET A 180 4.14 0.25 -5.82
C MET A 180 3.78 1.10 -7.05
N VAL A 181 4.43 2.26 -7.22
CA VAL A 181 4.23 3.13 -8.39
C VAL A 181 4.76 2.53 -9.69
N ASN A 182 5.68 1.58 -9.59
CA ASN A 182 6.15 0.81 -10.73
C ASN A 182 5.34 -0.49 -10.92
N GLY A 183 4.33 -0.75 -10.09
CA GLY A 183 3.45 -1.93 -10.18
C GLY A 183 3.84 -3.08 -9.26
N GLY A 184 4.77 -2.85 -8.34
CA GLY A 184 5.07 -3.81 -7.28
C GLY A 184 3.88 -4.03 -6.35
N VAL A 185 3.72 -5.26 -5.88
CA VAL A 185 2.57 -5.65 -5.05
C VAL A 185 2.93 -6.74 -4.05
N CYS A 186 2.39 -6.62 -2.84
CA CYS A 186 2.46 -7.67 -1.83
C CYS A 186 1.47 -8.79 -2.18
N VAL A 187 1.97 -10.02 -2.29
CA VAL A 187 1.19 -11.22 -2.69
C VAL A 187 1.17 -12.30 -1.62
N GLY A 188 1.79 -12.06 -0.47
CA GLY A 188 1.71 -12.95 0.68
C GLY A 188 2.58 -12.46 1.83
N TYR A 189 2.27 -12.88 3.04
CA TYR A 189 3.06 -12.62 4.25
C TYR A 189 2.72 -13.60 5.35
N SER A 190 3.59 -13.72 6.35
CA SER A 190 3.38 -14.57 7.54
C SER A 190 2.47 -13.93 8.58
N ASP A 191 2.74 -12.67 8.91
CA ASP A 191 2.07 -11.91 9.96
C ASP A 191 2.03 -10.42 9.58
N ALA A 192 1.02 -9.70 10.06
CA ALA A 192 0.86 -8.26 9.86
C ALA A 192 0.24 -7.65 11.12
N HIS A 193 0.87 -7.87 12.28
CA HIS A 193 0.37 -7.43 13.57
C HIS A 193 0.10 -5.91 13.60
N PHE A 194 1.05 -5.08 13.15
CA PHE A 194 0.83 -3.65 12.92
C PHE A 194 1.35 -3.23 11.54
N GLY A 195 0.56 -2.40 10.85
CA GLY A 195 0.84 -2.05 9.46
C GLY A 195 0.76 -3.26 8.54
N HIS A 196 0.85 -3.03 7.23
CA HIS A 196 0.76 -4.08 6.23
C HIS A 196 2.04 -4.12 5.39
N PRO A 197 2.55 -5.29 4.97
CA PRO A 197 3.77 -5.39 4.14
C PRO A 197 3.81 -4.50 2.90
N ARG A 198 2.65 -4.23 2.29
CA ARG A 198 2.51 -3.27 1.17
C ARG A 198 3.06 -1.87 1.49
N ASN A 199 3.06 -1.46 2.76
CA ASN A 199 3.59 -0.16 3.16
C ASN A 199 5.10 -0.07 2.89
N MET A 200 5.83 -1.19 2.94
CA MET A 200 7.27 -1.22 2.68
C MET A 200 7.63 -0.79 1.25
N ILE A 201 6.71 -0.96 0.30
CA ILE A 201 6.90 -0.60 -1.10
C ILE A 201 6.26 0.76 -1.46
N GLY A 202 5.79 1.48 -0.44
CA GLY A 202 5.19 2.82 -0.52
C GLY A 202 6.13 3.88 -1.07
N LEU A 203 5.68 5.11 -1.24
CA LEU A 203 6.53 6.23 -1.64
C LEU A 203 7.39 6.76 -0.48
N GLY A 204 8.48 7.46 -0.83
CA GLY A 204 9.33 8.16 0.12
C GLY A 204 9.87 7.29 1.26
N ARG A 205 10.04 7.90 2.43
CA ARG A 205 10.32 7.21 3.69
C ARG A 205 9.04 7.08 4.50
N ALA A 206 9.02 6.15 5.45
CA ALA A 206 7.89 6.03 6.36
C ALA A 206 7.79 7.26 7.25
N ASP A 207 6.57 7.79 7.47
CA ASP A 207 6.33 8.93 8.38
C ASP A 207 6.34 8.53 9.86
N ASN A 208 5.99 7.27 10.13
CA ASN A 208 5.95 6.66 11.45
C ASN A 208 5.96 5.12 11.32
N MET A 209 5.85 4.38 12.42
CA MET A 209 5.86 2.90 12.36
C MET A 209 4.59 2.29 11.74
N ALA A 210 3.43 2.97 11.79
CA ALA A 210 2.20 2.47 11.16
C ALA A 210 2.27 2.54 9.62
N ASP A 211 3.15 3.39 9.10
CA ASP A 211 3.59 3.40 7.70
C ASP A 211 4.73 2.38 7.44
N GLY A 212 4.92 1.40 8.31
CA GLY A 212 5.79 0.25 8.06
C GLY A 212 5.00 -1.05 7.99
N TRP A 213 5.75 -2.14 8.10
CA TRP A 213 5.25 -3.48 8.41
C TRP A 213 5.89 -3.91 9.72
N GLU A 214 5.10 -4.39 10.67
CA GLU A 214 5.56 -4.90 11.95
C GLU A 214 4.82 -6.19 12.30
N THR A 215 5.60 -7.18 12.74
CA THR A 215 5.06 -8.49 13.11
C THR A 215 4.98 -8.67 14.62
N ALA A 216 4.13 -9.60 15.06
CA ALA A 216 4.04 -10.01 16.45
C ALA A 216 5.40 -10.58 16.93
N ARG A 217 5.67 -10.42 18.23
CA ARG A 217 6.81 -11.06 18.87
C ARG A 217 6.64 -12.57 18.80
N ARG A 218 7.63 -13.27 18.26
CA ARG A 218 7.64 -14.72 18.24
C ARG A 218 7.87 -15.27 19.64
N LEU A 219 7.05 -16.27 20.01
CA LEU A 219 7.09 -16.92 21.33
C LEU A 219 8.06 -18.09 21.41
N ASP A 220 8.57 -18.57 20.27
CA ASP A 220 9.51 -19.70 20.16
C ASP A 220 10.99 -19.29 20.30
N ARG A 221 11.25 -18.05 20.75
CA ARG A 221 12.61 -17.57 21.01
C ARG A 221 13.25 -18.35 22.17
N PRO A 222 14.51 -18.81 22.03
CA PRO A 222 15.19 -19.50 23.11
C PRO A 222 15.47 -18.55 24.28
N LYS A 223 15.47 -19.09 25.51
CA LYS A 223 15.80 -18.33 26.73
C LYS A 223 17.22 -17.77 26.71
N VAL A 224 18.14 -18.48 26.08
CA VAL A 224 19.54 -18.07 25.93
C VAL A 224 19.77 -17.71 24.47
N LEU A 225 20.01 -16.43 24.23
CA LEU A 225 20.28 -15.90 22.90
C LEU A 225 21.75 -16.12 22.57
N LYS A 226 22.02 -16.70 21.39
CA LYS A 226 23.37 -16.88 20.84
C LYS A 226 23.53 -15.98 19.63
N ILE A 227 24.75 -15.49 19.42
CA ILE A 227 25.14 -14.73 18.24
C ILE A 227 26.24 -15.49 17.50
N ASP A 228 26.26 -15.37 16.18
CA ASP A 228 27.38 -15.86 15.38
C ASP A 228 28.53 -14.84 15.32
N GLU A 229 29.59 -15.19 14.59
CA GLU A 229 30.77 -14.34 14.37
C GLU A 229 30.45 -13.00 13.69
N LYS A 230 29.30 -12.91 13.00
CA LYS A 230 28.81 -11.68 12.35
C LYS A 230 27.87 -10.87 13.26
N GLY A 231 27.67 -11.32 14.50
CA GLY A 231 26.80 -10.71 15.49
C GLY A 231 25.31 -10.94 15.23
N ILE A 232 24.93 -11.87 14.33
CA ILE A 232 23.53 -12.19 14.00
C ILE A 232 22.97 -13.17 15.02
N LEU A 233 21.77 -12.88 15.53
CA LEU A 233 21.08 -13.79 16.45
C LEU A 233 20.74 -15.13 15.79
N GLN A 234 21.08 -16.21 16.48
CA GLN A 234 20.76 -17.57 16.09
C GLN A 234 19.44 -17.97 16.76
N VAL A 235 18.33 -17.80 16.02
CA VAL A 235 16.96 -18.03 16.48
C VAL A 235 16.19 -18.89 15.46
N PRO A 236 15.24 -19.72 15.92
CA PRO A 236 14.40 -20.50 15.02
C PRO A 236 13.40 -19.59 14.30
N GLY A 237 13.14 -19.91 13.04
CA GLY A 237 12.07 -19.29 12.25
C GLY A 237 12.36 -17.88 11.76
N PHE A 238 11.44 -17.39 10.94
CA PHE A 238 11.46 -16.09 10.29
C PHE A 238 10.03 -15.62 10.09
N GLU A 239 9.83 -14.31 10.13
CA GLU A 239 8.67 -13.69 9.51
C GLU A 239 9.00 -13.31 8.06
N TRP A 240 8.01 -13.31 7.18
CA TRP A 240 8.24 -13.12 5.75
C TRP A 240 7.14 -12.34 5.06
N ALA A 241 7.53 -11.66 3.97
CA ALA A 241 6.61 -11.00 3.04
C ALA A 241 7.09 -11.22 1.60
N VAL A 242 6.16 -11.60 0.72
CA VAL A 242 6.40 -11.86 -0.70
C VAL A 242 5.87 -10.71 -1.55
N PHE A 243 6.70 -10.24 -2.47
CA PHE A 243 6.37 -9.18 -3.40
C PHE A 243 6.54 -9.66 -4.83
N ARG A 244 5.54 -9.42 -5.67
CA ARG A 244 5.71 -9.43 -7.12
C ARG A 244 6.27 -8.08 -7.55
N LEU A 245 7.30 -8.10 -8.38
CA LEU A 245 7.88 -6.91 -8.97
C LEU A 245 6.95 -6.31 -10.02
N GLY A 246 7.05 -5.00 -10.22
CA GLY A 246 6.30 -4.31 -11.27
C GLY A 246 6.71 -4.72 -12.68
N HIS A 247 7.92 -5.24 -12.84
CA HIS A 247 8.45 -5.78 -14.08
C HIS A 247 9.49 -6.87 -13.82
N LEU A 248 9.66 -7.77 -14.79
CA LEU A 248 10.80 -8.68 -14.82
C LEU A 248 12.08 -7.86 -14.88
N GLY A 249 13.05 -8.14 -14.01
CA GLY A 249 14.30 -7.37 -14.00
C GLY A 249 15.43 -8.03 -13.22
N VAL A 250 16.62 -7.46 -13.36
CA VAL A 250 17.82 -7.86 -12.64
C VAL A 250 18.08 -6.87 -11.51
N ILE A 251 18.03 -7.33 -10.27
CA ILE A 251 18.26 -6.51 -9.08
C ILE A 251 19.76 -6.35 -8.84
N SER A 252 20.21 -5.12 -8.59
CA SER A 252 21.62 -4.77 -8.40
C SER A 252 21.90 -4.12 -7.04
N ASN A 253 20.92 -3.42 -6.47
CA ASN A 253 21.02 -2.84 -5.14
C ASN A 253 19.74 -3.06 -4.34
N VAL A 254 19.93 -3.24 -3.04
CA VAL A 254 18.85 -3.41 -2.08
C VAL A 254 18.94 -2.28 -1.05
N GLU A 255 17.80 -1.71 -0.70
CA GLU A 255 17.65 -0.87 0.49
C GLU A 255 16.67 -1.51 1.47
N ILE A 256 17.07 -1.59 2.74
CA ILE A 256 16.19 -1.92 3.87
C ILE A 256 16.22 -0.74 4.84
N ASP A 257 15.08 -0.07 5.02
CA ASP A 257 14.93 1.02 5.99
C ASP A 257 14.16 0.53 7.22
N THR A 258 14.73 0.70 8.40
CA THR A 258 14.10 0.44 9.71
C THR A 258 13.67 1.74 10.41
N ASN A 259 13.48 2.83 9.66
CA ASN A 259 12.95 4.11 10.15
C ASN A 259 11.79 3.94 11.16
N HIS A 260 11.79 4.74 12.21
CA HIS A 260 10.87 4.64 13.36
C HIS A 260 10.89 3.34 14.20
N PHE A 261 11.47 2.23 13.74
CA PHE A 261 11.62 1.00 14.52
C PHE A 261 12.90 1.06 15.36
N LYS A 262 12.79 1.62 16.57
CA LYS A 262 13.92 1.89 17.47
C LYS A 262 14.25 0.73 18.43
N GLY A 263 13.23 0.01 18.90
CA GLY A 263 13.38 -1.12 19.84
C GLY A 263 12.74 -2.43 19.34
N ASN A 264 12.03 -2.36 18.23
CA ASN A 264 11.26 -3.44 17.62
C ASN A 264 11.65 -3.67 16.15
N PHE A 265 12.81 -3.19 15.71
CA PHE A 265 13.39 -3.62 14.44
C PHE A 265 13.82 -5.10 14.53
N PRO A 266 13.82 -5.84 13.41
CA PRO A 266 14.33 -7.20 13.40
C PRO A 266 15.85 -7.23 13.58
N ASP A 267 16.37 -8.32 14.13
CA ASP A 267 17.80 -8.49 14.35
C ASP A 267 18.57 -8.56 13.02
N SER A 268 18.01 -9.33 12.09
CA SER A 268 18.59 -9.54 10.77
C SER A 268 17.51 -9.72 9.71
N CYS A 269 17.92 -9.58 8.45
CA CYS A 269 17.09 -9.93 7.31
C CYS A 269 17.87 -10.71 6.26
N LYS A 270 17.16 -11.42 5.39
CA LYS A 270 17.67 -11.91 4.10
C LYS A 270 16.60 -11.72 3.03
N ILE A 271 17.01 -11.70 1.77
CA ILE A 271 16.10 -11.64 0.63
C ILE A 271 16.34 -12.82 -0.29
N GLU A 272 15.24 -13.46 -0.66
CA GLU A 272 15.23 -14.51 -1.66
C GLU A 272 14.44 -14.03 -2.90
N ALA A 273 14.77 -14.56 -4.06
CA ALA A 273 14.12 -14.21 -5.32
C ALA A 273 13.76 -15.43 -6.16
N SER A 274 12.71 -15.31 -6.98
CA SER A 274 12.23 -16.36 -7.86
C SER A 274 11.61 -15.80 -9.15
N CYS A 275 11.46 -16.67 -10.14
CA CYS A 275 10.70 -16.41 -11.37
C CYS A 275 9.46 -17.29 -11.36
N LEU A 276 8.30 -16.68 -11.18
CA LEU A 276 7.01 -17.36 -11.19
C LEU A 276 6.16 -16.87 -12.37
N THR A 277 5.44 -17.80 -12.97
CA THR A 277 4.34 -17.53 -13.90
C THR A 277 3.09 -17.08 -13.14
N SER A 278 2.16 -16.43 -13.84
CA SER A 278 0.88 -16.03 -13.24
C SER A 278 0.05 -17.21 -12.72
N LYS A 279 0.23 -18.41 -13.29
CA LYS A 279 -0.45 -19.62 -12.80
C LYS A 279 0.15 -20.09 -11.47
N GLU A 280 1.48 -20.14 -11.37
CA GLU A 280 2.18 -20.50 -10.15
C GLU A 280 1.89 -19.51 -9.01
N GLU A 281 1.93 -18.20 -9.29
CA GLU A 281 1.58 -17.16 -8.31
C GLU A 281 0.17 -17.40 -7.73
N LYS A 282 -0.84 -17.58 -8.59
CA LYS A 282 -2.22 -17.89 -8.16
C LYS A 282 -2.29 -19.15 -7.30
N THR A 283 -1.57 -20.20 -7.68
CA THR A 283 -1.50 -21.43 -6.89
C THR A 283 -0.89 -21.19 -5.52
N PHE A 284 0.23 -20.47 -5.41
CA PHE A 284 0.86 -20.16 -4.14
C PHE A 284 0.02 -19.24 -3.25
N ILE A 285 -0.67 -18.24 -3.83
CA ILE A 285 -1.62 -17.40 -3.11
C ILE A 285 -2.76 -18.25 -2.53
N SER A 286 -3.36 -19.13 -3.34
CA SER A 286 -4.51 -19.96 -2.90
C SER A 286 -4.18 -20.90 -1.73
N CYS A 287 -2.94 -21.36 -1.63
CA CYS A 287 -2.46 -22.19 -0.51
C CYS A 287 -1.71 -21.38 0.56
N LYS A 288 -1.83 -20.04 0.56
CA LYS A 288 -1.19 -19.13 1.51
C LYS A 288 0.33 -19.36 1.63
N TRP A 289 0.98 -19.71 0.53
CA TRP A 289 2.40 -20.02 0.45
C TRP A 289 2.87 -21.22 1.33
N ASN A 290 1.94 -22.06 1.81
CA ASN A 290 2.23 -23.22 2.68
C ASN A 290 2.42 -24.55 1.92
N ASN A 291 2.79 -24.50 0.63
CA ASN A 291 2.96 -25.70 -0.18
C ASN A 291 4.28 -26.42 0.13
N SER A 292 4.24 -27.76 0.26
CA SER A 292 5.43 -28.61 0.46
C SER A 292 6.42 -28.54 -0.72
N LYS A 293 5.95 -28.26 -1.94
CA LYS A 293 6.76 -27.93 -3.12
C LYS A 293 6.71 -26.43 -3.41
N GLY A 294 7.03 -25.62 -2.41
CA GLY A 294 7.08 -24.16 -2.55
C GLY A 294 7.97 -23.69 -3.72
N PRO A 295 7.95 -22.39 -4.04
CA PRO A 295 8.72 -21.86 -5.15
C PRO A 295 10.22 -22.09 -4.98
N ARG A 296 10.95 -22.23 -6.09
CA ARG A 296 12.42 -22.30 -6.07
C ARG A 296 13.00 -20.93 -5.78
N TRP A 297 13.21 -20.65 -4.50
CA TRP A 297 13.83 -19.44 -3.99
C TRP A 297 15.35 -19.51 -4.13
N ARG A 298 15.96 -18.44 -4.64
CA ARG A 298 17.42 -18.24 -4.69
C ARG A 298 17.80 -17.09 -3.76
N ASN A 299 18.90 -17.21 -3.03
CA ASN A 299 19.38 -16.11 -2.18
C ASN A 299 19.80 -14.92 -3.05
N LEU A 300 19.12 -13.79 -2.88
CA LEU A 300 19.47 -12.51 -3.48
C LEU A 300 20.33 -11.67 -2.53
N LEU A 301 19.96 -11.65 -1.24
CA LEU A 301 20.72 -11.01 -0.18
C LEU A 301 20.87 -12.02 0.97
N PRO A 302 22.08 -12.55 1.24
CA PRO A 302 22.34 -13.42 2.39
C PRO A 302 22.03 -12.71 3.72
N PRO A 303 21.93 -13.43 4.85
CA PRO A 303 21.64 -12.82 6.16
C PRO A 303 22.51 -11.60 6.46
N GLN A 304 21.86 -10.46 6.71
CA GLN A 304 22.48 -9.19 7.09
C GLN A 304 21.98 -8.76 8.46
N LYS A 305 22.90 -8.31 9.32
CA LYS A 305 22.57 -7.67 10.59
C LYS A 305 21.92 -6.31 10.33
N LEU A 306 20.83 -6.02 11.04
CA LEU A 306 20.15 -4.73 10.97
C LEU A 306 20.42 -3.86 12.20
N LYS A 307 20.22 -2.56 12.02
CA LYS A 307 20.34 -1.52 13.03
C LYS A 307 18.98 -0.85 13.25
N PRO A 308 18.71 -0.31 14.46
CA PRO A 308 17.50 0.45 14.73
C PRO A 308 17.48 1.75 13.94
N HIS A 309 16.31 2.15 13.43
CA HIS A 309 16.11 3.47 12.84
C HIS A 309 17.17 3.85 11.78
N TYR A 310 17.44 2.93 10.85
CA TYR A 310 18.60 3.02 9.97
C TYR A 310 18.29 2.59 8.52
N ARG A 311 18.97 3.23 7.55
CA ARG A 311 18.92 2.86 6.14
C ARG A 311 20.10 1.98 5.76
N HIS A 312 19.82 0.74 5.41
CA HIS A 312 20.81 -0.25 5.02
C HIS A 312 20.86 -0.33 3.50
N PHE A 313 22.03 -0.05 2.91
CA PHE A 313 22.24 -0.12 1.47
C PHE A 313 23.20 -1.26 1.14
N TYR A 314 22.75 -2.17 0.29
CA TYR A 314 23.54 -3.32 -0.17
C TYR A 314 23.73 -3.25 -1.68
N SER A 315 24.93 -3.57 -2.14
CA SER A 315 25.30 -3.58 -3.55
C SER A 315 26.51 -4.49 -3.79
N ARG A 316 26.86 -4.72 -5.07
CA ARG A 316 28.04 -5.50 -5.47
C ARG A 316 28.04 -6.87 -4.77
N ASP A 317 29.10 -7.21 -4.04
CA ASP A 317 29.34 -8.53 -3.45
C ASP A 317 28.28 -8.94 -2.41
N SER A 318 27.54 -7.98 -1.84
CA SER A 318 26.43 -8.30 -0.92
C SER A 318 25.18 -8.80 -1.63
N VAL A 319 24.96 -8.41 -2.90
CA VAL A 319 23.76 -8.78 -3.68
C VAL A 319 24.16 -9.86 -4.68
N LEU A 320 23.70 -11.09 -4.44
CA LEU A 320 24.03 -12.25 -5.26
C LEU A 320 23.33 -12.19 -6.62
N GLN A 321 24.04 -12.60 -7.66
CA GLN A 321 23.52 -12.62 -9.02
C GLN A 321 22.45 -13.72 -9.19
N CYS A 322 21.19 -13.29 -9.22
CA CYS A 322 20.04 -14.15 -9.51
C CYS A 322 19.61 -14.07 -10.99
N GLY A 323 20.21 -13.21 -11.82
CA GLY A 323 19.66 -12.90 -13.14
C GLY A 323 18.25 -12.31 -13.05
N PRO A 324 17.43 -12.39 -14.12
CA PRO A 324 16.07 -11.87 -14.11
C PRO A 324 15.18 -12.57 -13.09
N VAL A 325 14.36 -11.80 -12.37
CA VAL A 325 13.41 -12.29 -11.34
C VAL A 325 12.07 -11.55 -11.45
N THR A 326 10.98 -12.22 -11.06
CA THR A 326 9.63 -11.63 -11.02
C THR A 326 9.11 -11.44 -9.60
N HIS A 327 9.64 -12.19 -8.64
CA HIS A 327 9.21 -12.16 -7.24
C HIS A 327 10.39 -12.12 -6.31
N VAL A 328 10.20 -11.46 -5.17
CA VAL A 328 11.12 -11.52 -4.03
C VAL A 328 10.36 -11.87 -2.75
N ARG A 329 11.06 -12.46 -1.79
CA ARG A 329 10.59 -12.63 -0.43
C ARG A 329 11.60 -12.02 0.53
N LEU A 330 11.17 -11.03 1.30
CA LEU A 330 11.91 -10.53 2.45
C LEU A 330 11.65 -11.47 3.63
N LEU A 331 12.71 -11.92 4.29
CA LEU A 331 12.64 -12.65 5.54
C LEU A 331 13.33 -11.83 6.63
N ILE A 332 12.67 -11.68 7.77
CA ILE A 332 13.18 -10.99 8.96
C ILE A 332 13.28 -11.98 10.12
N ALA A 333 14.31 -11.86 10.95
CA ALA A 333 14.54 -12.74 12.09
C ALA A 333 14.80 -11.96 13.38
N PRO A 334 14.28 -12.46 14.53
CA PRO A 334 13.18 -13.44 14.61
C PRO A 334 11.85 -12.85 14.10
N ASP A 335 11.63 -11.57 14.37
CA ASP A 335 10.43 -10.78 14.10
C ASP A 335 10.79 -9.30 14.24
N GLY A 336 9.87 -8.40 13.91
CA GLY A 336 10.02 -6.97 14.16
C GLY A 336 9.40 -6.13 13.05
N GLY A 337 9.85 -4.88 12.94
CA GLY A 337 9.33 -3.93 11.97
C GLY A 337 10.36 -3.42 10.95
N VAL A 338 9.89 -3.29 9.71
CA VAL A 338 10.62 -2.73 8.57
C VAL A 338 9.76 -1.66 7.91
N SER A 339 10.37 -0.53 7.58
CA SER A 339 9.68 0.67 7.11
C SER A 339 9.61 0.70 5.60
N ARG A 340 10.71 0.42 4.91
CA ARG A 340 10.79 0.39 3.45
C ARG A 340 11.70 -0.72 2.93
N LEU A 341 11.35 -1.22 1.76
CA LEU A 341 12.13 -2.11 0.92
C LEU A 341 12.28 -1.47 -0.46
N ARG A 342 13.51 -1.30 -0.95
CA ARG A 342 13.79 -0.87 -2.33
C ARG A 342 14.64 -1.90 -3.04
N LEU A 343 14.29 -2.22 -4.27
CA LEU A 343 15.00 -3.18 -5.12
C LEU A 343 15.37 -2.52 -6.43
N TRP A 344 16.51 -1.86 -6.43
CA TRP A 344 17.00 -1.11 -7.58
C TRP A 344 17.66 -2.05 -8.59
N GLY A 345 17.17 -2.01 -9.82
CA GLY A 345 17.61 -2.89 -10.89
C GLY A 345 17.25 -2.35 -12.26
N HIS A 346 17.49 -3.17 -13.28
CA HIS A 346 17.14 -2.85 -14.66
C HIS A 346 16.00 -3.76 -15.12
N PRO A 347 14.92 -3.22 -15.72
CA PRO A 347 13.89 -4.04 -16.34
C PRO A 347 14.49 -4.81 -17.53
N VAL A 348 14.10 -6.07 -17.68
CA VAL A 348 14.49 -6.90 -18.83
C VAL A 348 13.38 -6.88 -19.85
N VAL A 349 13.69 -6.50 -21.10
CA VAL A 349 12.73 -6.52 -22.20
C VAL A 349 12.26 -7.96 -22.43
N ASN A 350 10.95 -8.19 -22.28
CA ASN A 350 10.32 -9.44 -22.65
C ASN A 350 10.32 -9.54 -24.18
N ASN A 351 11.41 -10.01 -24.78
CA ASN A 351 11.32 -10.60 -26.11
C ASN A 351 10.55 -11.90 -25.93
N SER A 352 9.28 -11.89 -26.29
CA SER A 352 8.31 -13.00 -26.21
C SER A 352 8.73 -14.28 -26.96
N ALA A 353 9.98 -14.39 -27.41
CA ALA A 353 10.54 -15.52 -28.14
C ALA A 353 11.30 -16.54 -27.26
N ASN A 354 11.71 -16.20 -26.03
CA ASN A 354 12.67 -17.06 -25.28
C ASN A 354 12.16 -17.70 -23.97
N LEU A 355 10.88 -17.56 -23.62
CA LEU A 355 10.30 -18.28 -22.47
C LEU A 355 10.11 -19.79 -22.71
N GLY A 356 10.44 -20.28 -23.91
CA GLY A 356 10.41 -21.71 -24.27
C GLY A 356 11.70 -22.49 -24.00
N GLN A 357 12.81 -21.87 -23.60
CA GLN A 357 14.11 -22.58 -23.50
C GLN A 357 14.85 -22.50 -22.16
N VAL A 358 14.37 -21.75 -21.17
CA VAL A 358 15.00 -21.78 -19.82
C VAL A 358 14.34 -22.84 -18.94
N SER A 359 14.30 -24.06 -19.44
CA SER A 359 13.84 -25.25 -18.72
C SER A 359 14.73 -26.45 -19.06
N LYS A 360 16.04 -26.27 -18.87
CA LYS A 360 17.05 -27.31 -18.59
C LYS A 360 18.42 -26.65 -18.62
N LEU A 361 18.97 -26.37 -17.45
CA LEU A 361 20.39 -26.51 -17.08
C LEU A 361 20.49 -26.38 -15.56
#